data_AF-A0A953ND51-F1
#
_entry.id   AF-A0A953ND51-F1
#
_cell.length_a   1.000
_cell.length_b   1.000
_cell.length_c   1.000
_cell.angle_alpha   90.00
_cell.angle_beta   90.00
_cell.angle_gamma   90.00
#
_symmetry.space_group_name_H-M   'P 1'
#
loop_
_entity.id
_entity.type
_entity.pdbx_description
1 polymer ?
#
loop_
_entity_poly.entity_id
_entity_poly.type
_entity_poly.pdbx_seq_one_letter_code
_entity_poly.pdbx_strand_id
1 'polypeptide(L)'
;MSTKYFKTTISFIFDKKIMLDNSEVFVYLNDENEWVKVTNNSIFGYEIVLLKIYDHINEKEFYIFAKNSNIIAENDNIYINTTSYLDFYQISKVKKSINENIKILDKKIASLENMQKIGMDLELFLKLKKIKQEQYILRNTHKFNLKKIELDYEN
;
A
#
# COMPACT_ATOMS: atom_id res chain seq x y z
N MET A 1 -20.88 -7.90 -19.76
CA MET A 1 -20.81 -7.89 -18.29
C MET A 1 -20.71 -6.45 -17.85
N SER A 2 -21.65 -5.93 -17.04
CA SER A 2 -21.59 -4.55 -16.53
C SER A 2 -20.44 -4.44 -15.53
N THR A 3 -19.48 -3.55 -15.77
CA THR A 3 -18.42 -3.24 -14.81
C THR A 3 -19.07 -2.66 -13.56
N LYS A 4 -19.01 -3.39 -12.43
CA LYS A 4 -19.55 -2.91 -11.16
C LYS A 4 -18.48 -2.04 -10.50
N TYR A 5 -18.82 -0.77 -10.30
CA TYR A 5 -17.96 0.21 -9.65
C TYR A 5 -18.37 0.39 -8.18
N PHE A 6 -17.43 0.87 -7.36
CA PHE A 6 -17.63 1.02 -5.92
C PHE A 6 -17.45 2.46 -5.47
N LYS A 7 -18.24 2.84 -4.47
CA LYS A 7 -17.90 3.98 -3.63
C LYS A 7 -16.78 3.58 -2.67
N THR A 8 -15.62 4.21 -2.74
CA THR A 8 -14.48 3.90 -1.87
C THR A 8 -14.26 5.02 -0.87
N THR A 9 -14.17 4.65 0.40
CA THR A 9 -13.73 5.55 1.49
C THR A 9 -12.43 5.05 2.07
N ILE A 10 -11.42 5.92 2.12
CA ILE A 10 -10.11 5.61 2.68
C ILE A 10 -9.87 6.53 3.88
N SER A 11 -9.73 5.94 5.06
CA SER A 11 -9.43 6.66 6.31
C SER A 11 -7.98 6.44 6.71
N PHE A 12 -7.26 7.55 6.90
CA PHE A 12 -5.85 7.61 7.27
C PHE A 12 -5.69 8.11 8.72
N ILE A 13 -4.45 8.13 9.22
CA ILE A 13 -4.15 8.82 10.48
C ILE A 13 -4.42 10.32 10.40
N PHE A 14 -4.63 10.95 11.56
CA PHE A 14 -4.98 12.37 11.71
C PHE A 14 -6.30 12.77 11.04
N ASP A 15 -7.28 11.86 11.08
CA ASP A 15 -8.65 12.06 10.56
C ASP A 15 -8.72 12.47 9.08
N LYS A 16 -7.64 12.26 8.32
CA LYS A 16 -7.64 12.47 6.87
C LYS A 16 -8.44 11.37 6.20
N LYS A 17 -9.30 11.76 5.25
CA LYS A 17 -10.12 10.84 4.49
C LYS A 17 -10.09 11.20 3.00
N ILE A 18 -10.32 10.18 2.17
CA ILE A 18 -10.64 10.36 0.75
C ILE A 18 -11.95 9.62 0.50
N MET A 19 -12.83 10.23 -0.26
CA MET A 19 -14.05 9.60 -0.77
C MET A 19 -14.03 9.61 -2.29
N LEU A 20 -14.27 8.46 -2.90
CA LEU A 20 -14.36 8.28 -4.35
C LEU A 20 -15.73 7.68 -4.65
N ASP A 21 -16.61 8.40 -5.32
CA ASP A 21 -17.97 7.90 -5.57
C ASP A 21 -18.03 6.82 -6.66
N ASN A 22 -17.01 6.74 -7.52
CA ASN A 22 -16.93 5.74 -8.59
C ASN A 22 -15.49 5.30 -8.79
N SER A 23 -15.13 4.15 -8.23
CA SER A 23 -13.75 3.67 -8.23
C SER A 23 -13.62 2.15 -8.30
N GLU A 24 -12.43 1.71 -8.69
CA GLU A 24 -11.96 0.33 -8.56
C GLU A 24 -10.71 0.30 -7.67
N VAL A 25 -10.65 -0.68 -6.77
CA VAL A 25 -9.49 -0.90 -5.91
C VAL A 25 -8.91 -2.27 -6.20
N PHE A 26 -7.58 -2.34 -6.31
CA PHE A 26 -6.82 -3.56 -6.46
C PHE A 26 -5.78 -3.64 -5.36
N VAL A 27 -5.62 -4.83 -4.80
CA VAL A 27 -4.65 -5.18 -3.77
C VAL A 27 -3.53 -5.96 -4.43
N TYR A 28 -2.28 -5.56 -4.21
CA TYR A 28 -1.13 -6.31 -4.70
C TYR A 28 -0.72 -7.40 -3.71
N LEU A 29 -0.87 -8.67 -4.11
CA LEU A 29 -0.45 -9.84 -3.34
C LEU A 29 1.01 -10.15 -3.67
N ASN A 30 1.91 -9.78 -2.76
CA ASN A 30 3.34 -9.84 -3.05
C ASN A 30 3.88 -11.26 -3.23
N ASP A 31 3.35 -12.23 -2.49
CA ASP A 31 3.80 -13.63 -2.53
C ASP A 31 3.34 -14.35 -3.80
N GLU A 32 2.17 -13.98 -4.32
CA GLU A 32 1.58 -14.52 -5.54
C GLU A 32 1.94 -13.69 -6.79
N ASN A 33 2.57 -12.52 -6.58
CA ASN A 33 2.97 -11.60 -7.62
C ASN A 33 1.80 -11.16 -8.54
N GLU A 34 0.63 -10.90 -7.94
CA GLU A 34 -0.58 -10.56 -8.69
C GLU A 34 -1.37 -9.40 -8.08
N TRP A 35 -2.23 -8.82 -8.91
CA TRP A 35 -3.20 -7.81 -8.51
C TRP A 35 -4.57 -8.45 -8.39
N VAL A 36 -5.15 -8.39 -7.20
CA VAL A 36 -6.51 -8.88 -6.95
C VAL A 36 -7.46 -7.70 -6.86
N LYS A 37 -8.52 -7.73 -7.66
CA LYS A 37 -9.58 -6.72 -7.61
C LYS A 37 -10.42 -6.94 -6.36
N VAL A 38 -10.68 -5.87 -5.61
CA VAL A 38 -11.61 -5.89 -4.48
C VAL A 38 -13.03 -6.00 -5.00
N THR A 39 -13.79 -6.96 -4.49
CA THR A 39 -15.19 -7.22 -4.87
C THR A 39 -16.08 -7.24 -3.63
N ASN A 40 -17.41 -7.23 -3.80
CA ASN A 40 -18.31 -7.38 -2.65
C ASN A 40 -18.02 -8.65 -1.85
N ASN A 41 -18.23 -8.56 -0.54
CA ASN A 41 -17.97 -9.60 0.46
C ASN A 41 -16.49 -9.95 0.62
N SER A 42 -15.57 -9.09 0.15
CA SER A 42 -14.14 -9.23 0.39
C SER A 42 -13.72 -8.56 1.70
N ILE A 43 -12.86 -9.24 2.46
CA ILE A 43 -12.24 -8.73 3.69
C ILE A 43 -10.74 -9.01 3.60
N PHE A 44 -9.92 -7.98 3.75
CA PHE A 44 -8.46 -8.12 3.77
C PHE A 44 -7.84 -7.37 4.95
N GLY A 45 -6.84 -8.00 5.58
CA GLY A 45 -6.04 -7.40 6.64
C GLY A 45 -4.55 -7.55 6.34
N TYR A 46 -3.81 -6.45 6.31
CA TYR A 46 -2.37 -6.45 6.01
C TYR A 46 -1.58 -5.51 6.93
N GLU A 47 -0.37 -5.94 7.34
CA GLU A 47 0.58 -5.05 8.03
C GLU A 47 1.10 -3.95 7.08
N ILE A 48 1.33 -4.29 5.82
CA ILE A 48 1.60 -3.32 4.75
C ILE A 48 1.14 -3.91 3.41
N VAL A 49 0.48 -3.09 2.60
CA VAL A 49 0.05 -3.50 1.26
C VAL A 49 0.08 -2.33 0.28
N LEU A 50 0.38 -2.64 -0.98
CA LEU A 50 0.24 -1.69 -2.08
C LEU A 50 -1.16 -1.80 -2.66
N LEU A 51 -1.85 -0.67 -2.70
CA LEU A 51 -3.15 -0.50 -3.35
C LEU A 51 -2.96 0.23 -4.67
N LYS A 52 -3.68 -0.21 -5.69
CA LYS A 52 -3.91 0.52 -6.93
C LYS A 52 -5.37 0.94 -6.95
N ILE A 53 -5.62 2.21 -7.21
CA ILE A 53 -6.96 2.79 -7.20
C ILE A 53 -7.16 3.53 -8.51
N TYR A 54 -8.28 3.26 -9.16
CA TYR A 54 -8.72 3.98 -10.34
C TYR A 54 -10.02 4.71 -10.00
N ASP A 55 -9.99 6.03 -10.05
CA ASP A 55 -11.15 6.91 -9.94
C ASP A 55 -11.71 7.19 -11.33
N HIS A 56 -12.90 6.67 -11.60
CA HIS A 56 -13.58 6.79 -12.90
C HIS A 56 -14.19 8.18 -13.12
N ILE A 57 -14.43 8.97 -12.06
CA ILE A 57 -14.97 10.34 -12.21
C ILE A 57 -13.88 11.28 -12.72
N ASN A 58 -12.69 11.21 -12.11
CA ASN A 58 -11.56 12.07 -12.47
C ASN A 58 -10.63 11.46 -13.53
N GLU A 59 -10.90 10.22 -13.96
CA GLU A 59 -10.03 9.42 -14.84
C GLU A 59 -8.59 9.31 -14.31
N LYS A 60 -8.45 9.15 -12.98
CA LYS A 60 -7.16 9.14 -12.29
C LYS A 60 -6.82 7.76 -11.75
N GLU A 61 -5.62 7.28 -12.11
CA GLU A 61 -4.99 6.12 -11.49
C GLU A 61 -3.93 6.57 -10.49
N PHE A 62 -3.99 6.03 -9.27
CA PHE A 62 -2.97 6.28 -8.26
C PHE A 62 -2.78 5.07 -7.34
N TYR A 63 -1.70 5.13 -6.58
CA TYR A 63 -1.24 4.04 -5.74
C TYR A 63 -1.02 4.53 -4.31
N ILE A 64 -1.31 3.68 -3.34
CA ILE A 64 -1.14 3.97 -1.90
C ILE A 64 -0.45 2.79 -1.24
N PHE A 65 0.56 3.07 -0.42
CA PHE A 65 1.09 2.09 0.53
C PHE A 65 0.30 2.18 1.85
N ALA A 66 -0.62 1.26 2.07
CA ALA A 66 -1.46 1.21 3.26
C ALA A 66 -0.78 0.35 4.34
N LYS A 67 -0.61 0.90 5.55
CA LYS A 67 0.03 0.27 6.70
C LYS A 67 -1.04 -0.09 7.73
N ASN A 68 -0.93 -1.28 8.31
CA ASN A 68 -1.90 -1.84 9.26
C ASN A 68 -3.33 -1.63 8.75
N SER A 69 -3.58 -2.07 7.51
CA SER A 69 -4.80 -1.75 6.80
C SER A 69 -5.84 -2.85 6.91
N ASN A 70 -7.09 -2.44 7.11
CA ASN A 70 -8.27 -3.28 6.94
C ASN A 70 -9.06 -2.77 5.73
N ILE A 71 -9.41 -3.67 4.81
CA ILE A 71 -10.17 -3.40 3.59
C ILE A 71 -11.42 -4.26 3.63
N ILE A 72 -12.59 -3.63 3.68
CA ILE A 72 -13.88 -4.30 3.71
C ILE A 72 -14.70 -3.81 2.52
N ALA A 73 -15.25 -4.73 1.75
CA ALA A 73 -16.11 -4.40 0.62
C ALA A 73 -17.49 -5.03 0.79
N GLU A 74 -18.52 -4.21 0.91
CA GLU A 74 -19.91 -4.65 1.10
C GLU A 74 -20.88 -3.64 0.52
N ASN A 75 -22.02 -4.10 0.00
CA ASN A 75 -23.08 -3.23 -0.52
C ASN A 75 -22.57 -2.16 -1.51
N ASP A 76 -21.65 -2.52 -2.40
CA ASP A 76 -21.03 -1.61 -3.38
C ASP A 76 -20.23 -0.45 -2.76
N ASN A 77 -19.82 -0.60 -1.50
CA ASN A 77 -18.91 0.28 -0.80
C ASN A 77 -17.61 -0.46 -0.47
N ILE A 78 -16.47 0.23 -0.61
CA ILE A 78 -15.16 -0.23 -0.13
C ILE A 78 -14.72 0.70 0.99
N TYR A 79 -14.46 0.15 2.16
CA TYR A 79 -13.93 0.85 3.32
C TYR A 79 -12.49 0.42 3.57
N ILE A 80 -11.56 1.37 3.52
CA ILE A 80 -10.13 1.13 3.74
C ILE A 80 -9.70 1.94 4.94
N ASN A 81 -9.39 1.28 6.05
CA ASN A 81 -8.85 1.92 7.25
C ASN A 81 -7.37 1.61 7.34
N THR A 82 -6.53 2.63 7.44
CA THR A 82 -5.06 2.48 7.42
C THR A 82 -4.40 3.42 8.42
N THR A 83 -3.29 2.99 9.01
CA THR A 83 -2.45 3.85 9.85
C THR A 83 -1.38 4.59 9.04
N SER A 84 -1.48 4.63 7.72
CA SER A 84 -0.58 5.39 6.85
C SER A 84 -0.90 6.89 6.88
N TYR A 85 0.12 7.71 6.66
CA TYR A 85 -0.06 9.08 6.19
C TYR A 85 -0.69 9.08 4.78
N LEU A 86 -1.32 10.19 4.42
CA LEU A 86 -1.85 10.43 3.09
C LEU A 86 -0.70 10.67 2.09
N ASP A 87 -0.21 9.59 1.49
CA ASP A 87 0.88 9.61 0.52
C ASP A 87 0.45 8.91 -0.77
N PHE A 88 0.41 9.67 -1.87
CA PHE A 88 0.02 9.18 -3.17
C PHE A 88 1.21 8.88 -4.07
N TYR A 89 1.03 7.91 -4.95
CA TYR A 89 2.02 7.51 -5.92
C TYR A 89 1.39 7.35 -7.31
N GLN A 90 2.18 7.58 -8.35
CA GLN A 90 1.80 7.28 -9.74
C GLN A 90 2.96 6.63 -10.49
N ILE A 91 2.66 5.98 -11.61
CA ILE A 91 3.70 5.47 -12.51
C ILE A 91 4.53 6.64 -13.05
N SER A 92 5.85 6.51 -12.92
CA SER A 92 6.82 7.43 -13.49
C SER A 92 7.10 7.07 -14.95
N LYS A 93 7.30 8.09 -15.79
CA LYS A 93 7.82 7.91 -17.16
C LYS A 93 9.32 7.61 -17.17
N VAL A 94 10.03 7.98 -16.09
CA VAL A 94 11.48 7.79 -15.95
C VAL A 94 11.75 6.70 -14.95
N LYS A 95 12.58 5.71 -15.32
CA LYS A 95 12.98 4.62 -14.44
C LYS A 95 14.23 5.01 -13.65
N LYS A 96 14.16 4.92 -12.32
CA LYS A 96 15.32 5.13 -11.43
C LYS A 96 15.93 3.78 -11.03
N SER A 97 17.26 3.69 -11.04
CA SER A 97 17.99 2.54 -10.49
C SER A 97 18.09 2.67 -8.97
N ILE A 98 17.78 1.58 -8.23
CA ILE A 98 17.80 1.56 -6.75
C ILE A 98 18.39 0.27 -6.17
N ASN A 99 19.14 -0.49 -6.98
CA ASN A 99 19.65 -1.82 -6.62
C ASN A 99 20.57 -1.82 -5.38
N GLU A 100 21.31 -0.74 -5.13
CA GLU A 100 22.22 -0.65 -3.99
C GLU A 100 21.49 -0.50 -2.65
N ASN A 101 20.44 0.33 -2.61
CA ASN A 101 19.65 0.57 -1.40
C ASN A 101 18.90 -0.69 -0.94
N ILE A 102 18.36 -1.48 -1.89
CA ILE A 102 17.68 -2.74 -1.57
C ILE A 102 18.64 -3.73 -0.92
N LYS A 103 19.86 -3.89 -1.47
CA LYS A 103 20.88 -4.78 -0.90
C LYS A 103 21.29 -4.37 0.52
N ILE A 104 21.38 -3.08 0.80
CA ILE A 104 21.69 -2.58 2.15
C ILE A 104 20.57 -2.95 3.13
N LEU A 105 19.31 -2.79 2.73
CA LEU A 105 18.16 -3.17 3.57
C LEU A 105 18.09 -4.69 3.79
N ASP A 106 18.32 -5.50 2.76
CA ASP A 106 18.36 -6.97 2.88
C ASP A 106 19.38 -7.42 3.93
N LYS A 107 20.59 -6.87 3.91
CA LYS A 107 21.63 -7.19 4.91
C LYS A 107 21.22 -6.80 6.33
N LYS A 108 20.58 -5.64 6.50
CA LYS A 108 20.10 -5.17 7.81
C LYS A 108 18.98 -6.06 8.35
N ILE A 109 18.04 -6.46 7.49
CA ILE A 109 16.94 -7.37 7.85
C ILE A 109 17.51 -8.72 8.26
N ALA A 110 18.37 -9.32 7.46
CA ALA A 110 18.97 -10.63 7.78
C ALA A 110 19.73 -10.62 9.11
N SER A 111 20.48 -9.54 9.39
CA SER A 111 21.17 -9.36 10.67
C SER A 111 20.19 -9.32 11.86
N LEU A 112 19.13 -8.52 11.76
CA LEU A 112 18.12 -8.40 12.81
C LEU A 112 17.30 -9.69 12.97
N GLU A 113 16.91 -10.37 11.89
CA GLU A 113 16.22 -11.66 11.96
C GLU A 113 17.07 -12.74 12.65
N ASN A 114 18.39 -12.71 12.48
CA ASN A 114 19.27 -13.60 13.23
C ASN A 114 19.30 -13.28 14.73
N MET A 115 19.25 -12.00 15.11
CA MET A 115 19.12 -11.59 16.52
C MET A 115 17.78 -12.03 17.14
N GLN A 116 16.70 -12.05 16.35
CA GLN A 116 15.37 -12.52 16.80
C GLN A 116 15.41 -13.97 17.30
N LYS A 117 16.26 -14.82 16.72
CA LYS A 117 16.42 -16.23 17.11
C LYS A 117 17.14 -16.40 18.46
N ILE A 118 17.87 -15.39 18.93
CA ILE A 118 18.69 -15.43 20.15
C ILE A 118 17.94 -14.79 21.33
N GLY A 119 16.92 -13.98 21.04
CA GLY A 119 16.20 -13.15 22.00
C GLY A 119 16.38 -11.69 21.61
N MET A 120 15.31 -11.08 21.10
CA MET A 120 15.29 -9.71 20.62
C MET A 120 14.45 -8.85 21.56
N ASP A 121 14.99 -7.70 21.95
CA ASP A 121 14.23 -6.71 22.72
C ASP A 121 13.18 -6.00 21.85
N LEU A 122 12.27 -5.28 22.52
CA LEU A 122 11.17 -4.59 21.86
C LEU A 122 11.66 -3.52 20.85
N GLU A 123 12.75 -2.83 21.14
CA GLU A 123 13.27 -1.77 20.28
C GLU A 123 13.78 -2.33 18.96
N LEU A 124 14.59 -3.39 19.02
CA LEU A 124 15.11 -4.11 17.86
C LEU A 124 13.97 -4.75 17.05
N PHE A 125 12.93 -5.24 17.71
CA PHE A 125 11.74 -5.77 17.04
C PHE A 125 10.98 -4.69 16.25
N LEU A 126 10.73 -3.53 16.87
CA LEU A 126 10.09 -2.40 16.20
C LEU A 126 10.95 -1.89 15.03
N LYS A 127 12.27 -1.87 15.21
CA LYS A 127 13.22 -1.52 14.14
C LYS A 127 13.17 -2.50 12.98
N LEU A 128 13.11 -3.81 13.25
CA LEU A 128 12.96 -4.84 12.22
C LEU A 128 11.67 -4.63 11.41
N LYS A 129 10.54 -4.41 12.09
CA LYS A 129 9.26 -4.10 11.42
C LYS A 129 9.36 -2.88 10.51
N LYS A 130 9.93 -1.79 11.01
CA LYS A 130 10.12 -0.56 10.24
C LYS A 130 10.97 -0.79 8.99
N ILE A 131 12.09 -1.49 9.11
CA ILE A 131 12.99 -1.78 7.98
C ILE A 131 12.30 -2.70 6.96
N LYS A 132 11.51 -3.69 7.40
CA LYS A 132 10.71 -4.54 6.49
C LYS A 132 9.68 -3.72 5.71
N GLN A 133 8.99 -2.79 6.36
CA GLN A 133 8.05 -1.88 5.69
C GLN A 133 8.77 -0.97 4.67
N GLU A 134 9.92 -0.38 5.04
CA GLU A 134 10.74 0.44 4.13
C GLU A 134 11.19 -0.35 2.91
N GLN A 135 11.63 -1.59 3.13
CA GLN A 135 12.00 -2.48 2.04
C GLN A 135 10.81 -2.80 1.14
N TYR A 136 9.65 -3.12 1.71
CA TYR A 136 8.44 -3.39 0.93
C TYR A 136 8.08 -2.22 0.03
N ILE A 137 8.06 -1.00 0.58
CA ILE A 137 7.79 0.23 -0.18
C ILE A 137 8.83 0.40 -1.29
N LEU A 138 10.11 0.27 -0.98
CA LEU A 138 11.19 0.46 -1.95
C LEU A 138 11.13 -0.55 -3.10
N ARG A 139 10.94 -1.84 -2.78
CA ARG A 139 10.86 -2.93 -3.77
C ARG A 139 9.68 -2.71 -4.71
N ASN A 140 8.50 -2.40 -4.17
CA ASN A 140 7.29 -2.19 -4.97
C ASN A 140 7.33 -0.86 -5.75
N THR A 141 7.88 0.20 -5.15
CA THR A 141 8.14 1.47 -5.85
C THR A 141 9.02 1.23 -7.07
N HIS A 142 10.11 0.46 -6.93
CA HIS A 142 10.97 0.12 -8.06
C HIS A 142 10.26 -0.77 -9.08
N LYS A 143 9.59 -1.83 -8.62
CA LYS A 143 8.92 -2.83 -9.44
C LYS A 143 7.88 -2.21 -10.37
N PHE A 144 7.04 -1.34 -9.83
CA PHE A 144 5.96 -0.67 -10.56
C PHE A 144 6.38 0.72 -11.07
N ASN A 145 7.66 1.08 -10.94
CA ASN A 145 8.23 2.37 -11.31
C ASN A 145 7.44 3.57 -10.77
N LEU A 146 7.09 3.53 -9.49
CA LEU A 146 6.25 4.54 -8.85
C LEU A 146 7.08 5.76 -8.43
N LYS A 147 6.44 6.93 -8.44
CA LYS A 147 6.94 8.16 -7.82
C LYS A 147 5.86 8.76 -6.93
N LYS A 148 6.28 9.30 -5.78
CA LYS A 148 5.38 10.04 -4.88
C LYS A 148 4.90 11.31 -5.57
N ILE A 149 3.63 11.67 -5.34
CA ILE A 149 2.99 12.86 -5.86
C ILE A 149 2.12 13.52 -4.80
N GLU A 150 1.80 14.79 -5.05
CA GLU A 150 0.72 15.50 -4.38
C GLU A 150 -0.53 15.36 -5.24
N LEU A 151 -1.62 14.88 -4.63
CA LEU A 151 -2.95 14.88 -5.23
C LEU A 151 -3.86 15.65 -4.30
N ASP A 152 -4.51 16.66 -4.86
CA ASP A 152 -5.59 17.38 -4.19
C ASP A 152 -6.89 16.63 -4.45
N TYR A 153 -7.28 15.81 -3.48
CA TYR A 153 -8.68 15.45 -3.27
C TYR A 153 -9.20 16.41 -2.23
N GLU A 154 -9.82 17.52 -2.68
CA GLU A 154 -10.56 18.40 -1.77
C GLU A 154 -11.74 17.62 -1.18
N ASN A 155 -12.00 17.83 0.12
CA ASN A 155 -13.15 17.27 0.83
C ASN A 155 -14.45 17.96 0.41
#